data_AF-A0A9P3UQD6-F1
#
_entry.id   AF-A0A9P3UQD6-F1
#
_cell.length_a   1.000
_cell.length_b   1.000
_cell.length_c   1.000
_cell.angle_alpha   90.00
_cell.angle_beta   90.00
_cell.angle_gamma   90.00
#
_symmetry.space_group_name_H-M   'P 1'
#
loop_
_entity.id
_entity.type
_entity.pdbx_description
1 polymer ?
#
loop_
_entity_poly.entity_id
_entity_poly.type
_entity_poly.pdbx_seq_one_letter_code
_entity_poly.pdbx_strand_id
1 'polypeptide(L)'
;MERLRGYEILADILRCKAQIINVTGFETLFEFLGMNFRFPDQSTVVNSVAYRAIALDFELWSRARNEIQQIYLEHFTTLLQTSRYRRFNSRQKFAKLGLVRKLIFVLQTDWFQHDMISFVLEALKVAVQTNFSKDDTIKPVVAYLAANLHEGQLLLVPFLSPNCGRLRWASFAPIPLGFLFNIGVFTGWSQLSAAQIALEPSCAAIHRLRFFGPSRTKSSTNIRTKLTTREVGIYPLALFCERYTITVCGSSAVAFFALLALGGARNGRGISFYLSIIAAAMQLLPQLLATNVDIPKDCLRFSLGAPRVWQTILHGLVVDGVLQ
;
A
#
# COMPACT_ATOMS: atom_id res chain seq x y z
N MET A 1 -28.64 7.03 26.74
CA MET A 1 -28.16 6.27 25.56
C MET A 1 -26.65 6.03 25.59
N GLU A 2 -25.79 7.04 25.75
CA GLU A 2 -24.32 6.84 25.74
C GLU A 2 -23.76 6.15 27.00
N ARG A 3 -24.31 6.42 28.19
CA ARG A 3 -23.86 5.79 29.45
C ARG A 3 -24.15 4.28 29.57
N LEU A 4 -25.03 3.73 28.72
CA LEU A 4 -25.48 2.34 28.79
C LEU A 4 -25.08 1.51 27.55
N ARG A 5 -24.13 2.00 26.73
CA ARG A 5 -23.78 1.36 25.44
C ARG A 5 -25.01 1.11 24.55
N GLY A 6 -26.05 1.95 24.68
CA GLY A 6 -27.36 1.70 24.06
C GLY A 6 -27.30 1.63 22.53
N TYR A 7 -26.37 2.36 21.90
CA TYR A 7 -26.15 2.28 20.46
C TYR A 7 -25.54 0.95 20.01
N GLU A 8 -24.74 0.30 20.85
CA GLU A 8 -24.16 -1.00 20.53
C GLU A 8 -25.22 -2.10 20.64
N ILE A 9 -26.05 -2.05 21.69
CA ILE A 9 -27.21 -2.94 21.83
C ILE A 9 -28.14 -2.77 20.62
N LEU A 10 -28.40 -1.52 20.21
CA LEU A 10 -29.19 -1.25 19.01
C LEU A 10 -28.53 -1.82 17.75
N ALA A 11 -27.21 -1.64 17.58
CA ALA A 11 -26.48 -2.21 16.45
C ALA A 11 -26.57 -3.74 16.42
N ASP A 12 -26.48 -4.41 17.58
CA ASP A 12 -26.63 -5.87 17.68
C ASP A 12 -28.04 -6.34 17.31
N ILE A 13 -29.08 -5.64 17.78
CA ILE A 13 -30.48 -5.92 17.42
C ILE A 13 -30.68 -5.71 15.91
N LEU A 14 -30.14 -4.63 15.35
CA LEU A 14 -30.20 -4.36 13.92
C LEU A 14 -29.46 -5.45 13.12
N ARG A 15 -28.35 -5.99 13.64
CA ARG A 15 -27.57 -7.04 12.96
C ARG A 15 -28.34 -8.34 12.83
N CYS A 16 -29.16 -8.66 13.84
CA CYS A 16 -30.09 -9.79 13.78
C CYS A 16 -31.27 -9.56 12.82
N LYS A 17 -31.65 -8.29 12.59
CA LYS A 17 -32.82 -7.91 11.78
C LYS A 17 -32.47 -7.22 10.46
N ALA A 18 -31.22 -7.29 10.02
CA ALA A 18 -30.70 -6.52 8.88
C ALA A 18 -31.48 -6.77 7.58
N GLN A 19 -31.97 -7.99 7.37
CA GLN A 19 -32.76 -8.41 6.20
C GLN A 19 -34.17 -7.79 6.13
N ILE A 20 -34.68 -7.33 7.28
CA ILE A 20 -36.01 -6.73 7.42
C ILE A 20 -35.95 -5.21 7.24
N ILE A 21 -34.75 -4.61 7.33
CA ILE A 21 -34.58 -3.17 7.13
C ILE A 21 -34.99 -2.84 5.69
N ASN A 22 -35.97 -1.95 5.56
CA ASN A 22 -36.41 -1.38 4.29
C ASN A 22 -35.71 -0.05 4.03
N VAL A 23 -35.88 0.51 2.82
CA VAL A 23 -35.29 1.81 2.45
C VAL A 23 -35.72 2.91 3.43
N THR A 24 -37.00 2.98 3.81
CA THR A 24 -37.49 3.97 4.79
C THR A 24 -36.85 3.80 6.17
N GLY A 25 -36.62 2.55 6.61
CA GLY A 25 -35.93 2.24 7.87
C GLY A 25 -34.46 2.65 7.83
N PHE A 26 -33.80 2.45 6.68
CA PHE A 26 -32.45 2.97 6.45
C PHE A 26 -32.44 4.50 6.50
N GLU A 27 -33.34 5.17 5.78
CA GLU A 27 -33.41 6.63 5.74
C GLU A 27 -33.65 7.22 7.14
N THR A 28 -34.62 6.70 7.89
CA THR A 28 -34.89 7.17 9.25
C THR A 28 -33.70 6.99 10.20
N LEU A 29 -32.97 5.87 10.10
CA LEU A 29 -31.75 5.64 10.86
C LEU A 29 -30.64 6.62 10.47
N PHE A 30 -30.44 6.86 9.17
CA PHE A 30 -29.37 7.74 8.69
C PHE A 30 -29.70 9.22 8.86
N GLU A 31 -30.97 9.62 8.84
CA GLU A 31 -31.42 10.96 9.23
C GLU A 31 -31.08 11.24 10.70
N PHE A 32 -31.34 10.27 11.59
CA PHE A 32 -30.94 10.36 12.99
C PHE A 32 -29.43 10.54 13.17
N LEU A 33 -28.63 9.95 12.27
CA LEU A 33 -27.17 10.08 12.26
C LEU A 33 -26.66 11.40 11.65
N GLY A 34 -27.54 12.13 10.95
CA GLY A 34 -27.28 13.45 10.38
C GLY A 34 -27.21 13.51 8.85
N MET A 35 -27.65 12.47 8.15
CA MET A 35 -27.89 12.54 6.70
C MET A 35 -29.16 13.34 6.41
N ASN A 36 -29.16 14.08 5.31
CA ASN A 36 -30.36 14.72 4.81
C ASN A 36 -30.62 14.26 3.38
N PHE A 37 -31.57 13.35 3.19
CA PHE A 37 -31.89 12.78 1.88
C PHE A 37 -32.61 13.78 0.95
N ARG A 38 -33.29 14.78 1.52
CA ARG A 38 -33.92 15.86 0.74
C ARG A 38 -32.90 16.88 0.24
N PHE A 39 -31.92 17.20 1.08
CA PHE A 39 -30.87 18.18 0.80
C PHE A 39 -29.49 17.60 1.13
N PRO A 40 -28.91 16.77 0.23
CA PRO A 40 -27.65 16.08 0.47
C PRO A 40 -26.50 17.02 0.83
N ASP A 41 -26.49 18.24 0.27
CA ASP A 41 -25.55 19.32 0.55
C ASP A 41 -25.48 19.72 2.04
N GLN A 42 -26.56 19.51 2.78
CA GLN A 42 -26.67 19.88 4.20
C GLN A 42 -26.37 18.70 5.14
N SER A 43 -25.93 17.55 4.61
CA SER A 43 -25.63 16.37 5.42
C SER A 43 -24.37 16.57 6.28
N THR A 44 -24.47 16.32 7.58
CA THR A 44 -23.38 16.48 8.54
C THR A 44 -23.51 15.45 9.64
N VAL A 45 -22.41 14.80 10.03
CA VAL A 45 -22.44 13.79 11.10
C VAL A 45 -22.68 14.48 12.44
N VAL A 46 -23.91 14.40 12.94
CA VAL A 46 -24.34 15.03 14.19
C VAL A 46 -23.73 14.26 15.37
N ASN A 47 -24.09 12.97 15.50
CA ASN A 47 -23.66 12.12 16.60
C ASN A 47 -22.56 11.14 16.16
N SER A 48 -21.31 11.42 16.52
CA SER A 48 -20.18 10.55 16.18
C SER A 48 -20.17 9.21 16.92
N VAL A 49 -20.77 9.12 18.10
CA VAL A 49 -20.81 7.88 18.90
C VAL A 49 -21.80 6.91 18.26
N ALA A 50 -23.02 7.38 17.96
CA ALA A 50 -24.02 6.61 17.24
C ALA A 50 -23.53 6.22 15.83
N TYR A 51 -22.90 7.17 15.13
CA TYR A 51 -22.36 6.91 13.79
C TYR A 51 -21.27 5.84 13.82
N ARG A 52 -20.40 5.84 14.85
CA ARG A 52 -19.38 4.80 15.02
C ARG A 52 -19.99 3.42 15.26
N ALA A 53 -21.03 3.34 16.10
CA ALA A 53 -21.64 2.07 16.50
C ALA A 53 -22.53 1.48 15.39
N ILE A 54 -23.24 2.33 14.64
CA ILE A 54 -24.27 1.90 13.68
C ILE A 54 -23.78 2.07 12.24
N ALA A 55 -23.37 3.28 11.84
CA ALA A 55 -23.01 3.56 10.45
C ALA A 55 -21.67 2.96 10.01
N LEU A 56 -20.75 2.73 10.94
CA LEU A 56 -19.43 2.14 10.65
C LEU A 56 -19.33 0.67 11.01
N ASP A 57 -20.47 0.02 11.23
CA ASP A 57 -20.61 -1.43 11.34
C ASP A 57 -20.90 -2.00 9.95
N PHE A 58 -19.84 -2.28 9.20
CA PHE A 58 -19.97 -2.82 7.85
C PHE A 58 -20.53 -4.24 7.80
N GLU A 59 -20.43 -5.00 8.90
CA GLU A 59 -21.00 -6.34 9.01
C GLU A 59 -22.54 -6.29 9.12
N LEU A 60 -23.06 -5.28 9.84
CA LEU A 60 -24.49 -5.00 9.88
C LEU A 60 -25.03 -4.73 8.46
N TRP A 61 -24.38 -3.81 7.74
CA TRP A 61 -24.88 -3.35 6.45
C TRP A 61 -24.64 -4.35 5.32
N SER A 62 -23.63 -5.21 5.40
CA SER A 62 -23.42 -6.30 4.42
C SER A 62 -24.52 -7.36 4.47
N ARG A 63 -25.29 -7.44 5.56
CA ARG A 63 -26.47 -8.31 5.70
C ARG A 63 -27.77 -7.64 5.26
N ALA A 64 -27.74 -6.38 4.82
CA ALA A 64 -28.92 -5.72 4.27
C ALA A 64 -29.15 -6.14 2.81
N ARG A 65 -30.30 -5.77 2.25
CA ARG A 65 -30.60 -5.98 0.81
C ARG A 65 -29.64 -5.18 -0.08
N ASN A 66 -29.35 -5.68 -1.27
CA ASN A 66 -28.38 -5.05 -2.21
C ASN A 66 -28.69 -3.58 -2.51
N GLU A 67 -29.97 -3.22 -2.67
CA GLU A 67 -30.42 -1.84 -2.85
C GLU A 67 -29.97 -0.93 -1.69
N ILE A 68 -30.07 -1.42 -0.45
CA ILE A 68 -29.67 -0.69 0.75
C ILE A 68 -28.15 -0.64 0.86
N GLN A 69 -27.45 -1.72 0.51
CA GLN A 69 -25.99 -1.74 0.49
C GLN A 69 -25.41 -0.68 -0.44
N GLN A 70 -26.02 -0.51 -1.61
CA GLN A 70 -25.61 0.52 -2.57
C GLN A 70 -25.77 1.93 -1.98
N ILE A 71 -26.97 2.27 -1.50
CA ILE A 71 -27.24 3.59 -0.89
C ILE A 71 -26.33 3.82 0.33
N TYR A 72 -26.10 2.76 1.11
CA TYR A 72 -25.17 2.76 2.23
C TYR A 72 -23.71 2.97 1.80
N LEU A 73 -23.24 2.53 0.65
CA LEU A 73 -21.85 2.83 0.25
C LEU A 73 -21.75 4.23 -0.37
N GLU A 74 -22.79 4.67 -1.10
CA GLU A 74 -22.85 5.99 -1.72
C GLU A 74 -22.91 7.14 -0.70
N HIS A 75 -23.50 6.93 0.48
CA HIS A 75 -23.63 8.01 1.47
C HIS A 75 -22.27 8.60 1.93
N PHE A 76 -21.18 7.81 1.88
CA PHE A 76 -19.85 8.31 2.19
C PHE A 76 -19.41 9.39 1.19
N THR A 77 -19.72 9.21 -0.09
CA THR A 77 -19.47 10.18 -1.14
C THR A 77 -20.27 11.46 -0.88
N THR A 78 -21.54 11.33 -0.47
CA THR A 78 -22.38 12.48 -0.11
C THR A 78 -21.77 13.30 1.04
N LEU A 79 -21.33 12.64 2.11
CA LEU A 79 -20.77 13.33 3.28
C LEU A 79 -19.41 13.99 3.04
N LEU A 80 -18.58 13.38 2.17
CA LEU A 80 -17.18 13.76 1.98
C LEU A 80 -16.94 14.62 0.73
N GLN A 81 -17.80 14.57 -0.28
CA GLN A 81 -17.67 15.38 -1.51
C GLN A 81 -18.82 16.37 -1.71
N THR A 82 -20.06 15.90 -1.59
CA THR A 82 -21.26 16.70 -1.93
C THR A 82 -21.62 17.71 -0.84
N SER A 83 -21.50 17.32 0.43
CA SER A 83 -21.87 18.18 1.56
C SER A 83 -21.03 19.47 1.62
N ARG A 84 -21.70 20.60 1.90
CA ARG A 84 -21.04 21.88 2.22
C ARG A 84 -20.15 21.78 3.45
N TYR A 85 -20.46 20.83 4.34
CA TYR A 85 -19.71 20.54 5.56
C TYR A 85 -18.59 19.50 5.35
N ARG A 86 -18.22 19.16 4.10
CA ARG A 86 -17.18 18.16 3.78
C ARG A 86 -15.87 18.31 4.57
N ARG A 87 -15.37 19.54 4.76
CA ARG A 87 -14.12 19.79 5.51
C ARG A 87 -14.29 19.46 7.00
N PHE A 88 -15.43 19.83 7.58
CA PHE A 88 -15.78 19.53 8.96
C PHE A 88 -15.99 18.02 9.15
N ASN A 89 -16.77 17.38 8.27
CA ASN A 89 -16.99 15.94 8.28
C ASN A 89 -15.65 15.19 8.20
N SER A 90 -14.81 15.50 7.22
CA SER A 90 -13.53 14.81 7.01
C SER A 90 -12.54 15.02 8.17
N ARG A 91 -12.27 16.27 8.56
CA ARG A 91 -11.24 16.57 9.58
C ARG A 91 -11.70 16.31 11.01
N GLN A 92 -12.93 16.64 11.36
CA GLN A 92 -13.38 16.62 12.76
C GLN A 92 -14.09 15.32 13.14
N LYS A 93 -14.76 14.67 12.19
CA LYS A 93 -15.53 13.45 12.43
C LYS A 93 -14.77 12.22 11.93
N PHE A 94 -14.53 12.11 10.63
CA PHE A 94 -13.95 10.90 10.02
C PHE A 94 -12.50 10.63 10.40
N ALA A 95 -11.70 11.65 10.68
CA ALA A 95 -10.34 11.47 11.20
C ALA A 95 -10.32 10.64 12.50
N LYS A 96 -11.28 10.86 13.41
CA LYS A 96 -11.37 10.13 14.69
C LYS A 96 -12.03 8.75 14.56
N LEU A 97 -12.79 8.54 13.49
CA LEU A 97 -13.57 7.33 13.27
C LEU A 97 -12.78 6.23 12.54
N GLY A 98 -11.62 6.56 11.96
CA GLY A 98 -10.75 5.58 11.30
C GLY A 98 -11.36 4.94 10.05
N LEU A 99 -12.16 5.70 9.29
CA LEU A 99 -12.91 5.19 8.13
C LEU A 99 -12.03 4.42 7.14
N VAL A 100 -10.85 4.95 6.80
CA VAL A 100 -9.93 4.34 5.83
C VAL A 100 -9.51 2.94 6.28
N ARG A 101 -9.12 2.78 7.55
CA ARG A 101 -8.72 1.46 8.10
C ARG A 101 -9.89 0.48 8.09
N LYS A 102 -11.10 0.94 8.41
CA LYS A 102 -12.30 0.10 8.36
C LYS A 102 -12.66 -0.33 6.94
N LEU A 103 -12.60 0.58 5.96
CA LEU A 103 -12.86 0.23 4.56
C LEU A 103 -11.81 -0.74 4.00
N ILE A 104 -10.54 -0.57 4.39
CA ILE A 104 -9.48 -1.52 4.05
C ILE A 104 -9.78 -2.90 4.66
N PHE A 105 -10.18 -2.95 5.94
CA PHE A 105 -10.57 -4.20 6.59
C PHE A 105 -11.75 -4.86 5.87
N VAL A 106 -12.75 -4.08 5.45
CA VAL A 106 -13.87 -4.58 4.66
C VAL A 106 -13.42 -5.20 3.34
N LEU A 107 -12.41 -4.62 2.67
CA LEU A 107 -11.85 -5.22 1.45
C LEU A 107 -11.06 -6.50 1.69
N GLN A 108 -10.61 -6.76 2.92
CA GLN A 108 -9.99 -8.02 3.33
C GLN A 108 -11.04 -9.07 3.71
N THR A 109 -12.29 -8.66 3.96
CA THR A 109 -13.39 -9.56 4.31
C THR A 109 -14.30 -9.83 3.12
N ASP A 110 -14.79 -11.05 2.98
CA ASP A 110 -15.77 -11.41 1.94
C ASP A 110 -17.22 -11.03 2.33
N TRP A 111 -17.41 -9.87 2.98
CA TRP A 111 -18.72 -9.42 3.45
C TRP A 111 -19.62 -8.90 2.32
N PHE A 112 -19.06 -8.20 1.35
CA PHE A 112 -19.82 -7.63 0.23
C PHE A 112 -19.64 -8.48 -1.03
N GLN A 113 -20.72 -8.63 -1.80
CA GLN A 113 -20.69 -9.30 -3.10
C GLN A 113 -19.85 -8.53 -4.12
N HIS A 114 -19.40 -9.21 -5.18
CA HIS A 114 -18.49 -8.64 -6.18
C HIS A 114 -19.02 -7.33 -6.81
N ASP A 115 -20.33 -7.26 -7.05
CA ASP A 115 -20.99 -6.09 -7.63
C ASP A 115 -20.91 -4.85 -6.73
N MET A 116 -20.83 -5.06 -5.41
CA MET A 116 -20.76 -4.00 -4.40
C MET A 116 -19.32 -3.50 -4.15
N ILE A 117 -18.31 -4.27 -4.56
CA ILE A 117 -16.88 -3.92 -4.34
C ILE A 117 -16.53 -2.59 -5.03
N SER A 118 -17.11 -2.31 -6.20
CA SER A 118 -16.90 -1.04 -6.89
C SER A 118 -17.32 0.16 -6.04
N PHE A 119 -18.43 0.05 -5.30
CA PHE A 119 -18.91 1.09 -4.39
C PHE A 119 -18.05 1.21 -3.13
N VAL A 120 -17.54 0.09 -2.60
CA VAL A 120 -16.57 0.10 -1.48
C VAL A 120 -15.27 0.81 -1.89
N LEU A 121 -14.78 0.54 -3.10
CA LEU A 121 -13.58 1.17 -3.65
C LEU A 121 -13.78 2.66 -3.89
N GLU A 122 -14.94 3.08 -4.39
CA GLU A 122 -15.25 4.50 -4.54
C GLU A 122 -15.31 5.21 -3.18
N ALA A 123 -15.98 4.61 -2.18
CA ALA A 123 -15.99 5.14 -0.81
C ALA A 123 -14.57 5.27 -0.22
N LEU A 124 -13.71 4.27 -0.45
CA LEU A 124 -12.31 4.30 -0.02
C LEU A 124 -11.52 5.40 -0.72
N LYS A 125 -11.68 5.54 -2.03
CA LYS A 125 -11.04 6.58 -2.84
C LYS A 125 -11.42 7.97 -2.32
N VAL A 126 -12.71 8.21 -2.09
CA VAL A 126 -13.20 9.48 -1.54
C VAL A 126 -12.64 9.73 -0.13
N ALA A 127 -12.63 8.72 0.73
CA ALA A 127 -12.06 8.83 2.08
C ALA A 127 -10.57 9.18 2.07
N VAL A 128 -9.79 8.56 1.19
CA VAL A 128 -8.34 8.81 1.03
C VAL A 128 -8.08 10.20 0.44
N GLN A 129 -8.85 10.61 -0.58
CA GLN A 129 -8.68 11.93 -1.22
C GLN A 129 -8.99 13.09 -0.27
N THR A 130 -9.98 12.90 0.62
CA THR A 130 -10.40 13.98 1.53
C THR A 130 -9.53 14.12 2.76
N ASN A 131 -8.88 13.03 3.21
CA ASN A 131 -7.97 13.06 4.35
C ASN A 131 -6.67 12.31 4.04
N PHE A 132 -5.65 13.04 3.57
CA PHE A 132 -4.33 12.49 3.23
C PHE A 132 -3.35 12.60 4.42
N SER A 133 -3.65 11.89 5.51
CA SER A 133 -2.80 11.84 6.70
C SER A 133 -1.78 10.70 6.62
N LYS A 134 -0.55 10.94 7.10
CA LYS A 134 0.54 9.94 7.10
C LYS A 134 0.16 8.69 7.89
N ASP A 135 -0.35 8.84 9.11
CA ASP A 135 -0.58 7.73 10.02
C ASP A 135 -1.94 7.04 9.85
N ASP A 136 -2.96 7.79 9.44
CA ASP A 136 -4.32 7.28 9.36
C ASP A 136 -4.71 6.80 7.96
N THR A 137 -4.05 7.32 6.92
CA THR A 137 -4.39 7.06 5.53
C THR A 137 -3.25 6.40 4.77
N ILE A 138 -2.08 7.06 4.70
CA ILE A 138 -0.96 6.58 3.87
C ILE A 138 -0.42 5.25 4.39
N LYS A 139 -0.06 5.17 5.68
CA LYS A 139 0.48 3.94 6.28
C LYS A 139 -0.47 2.75 6.11
N PRO A 140 -1.77 2.82 6.45
CA PRO A 140 -2.68 1.69 6.26
C PRO A 140 -2.88 1.29 4.80
N VAL A 141 -3.04 2.26 3.89
CA VAL A 141 -3.21 1.96 2.46
C VAL A 141 -1.96 1.29 1.90
N VAL A 142 -0.78 1.83 2.21
CA VAL A 142 0.51 1.24 1.76
C VAL A 142 0.73 -0.13 2.38
N ALA A 143 0.41 -0.33 3.65
CA ALA A 143 0.53 -1.62 4.31
C ALA A 143 -0.42 -2.66 3.71
N TYR A 144 -1.68 -2.28 3.45
CA TYR A 144 -2.65 -3.13 2.78
C TYR A 144 -2.18 -3.50 1.37
N LEU A 145 -1.72 -2.52 0.60
CA LEU A 145 -1.15 -2.77 -0.73
C LEU A 145 0.06 -3.69 -0.62
N ALA A 146 0.99 -3.47 0.31
CA ALA A 146 2.17 -4.31 0.49
C ALA A 146 1.82 -5.76 0.85
N ALA A 147 0.84 -5.97 1.74
CA ALA A 147 0.37 -7.30 2.14
C ALA A 147 -0.29 -8.05 0.98
N ASN A 148 -1.22 -7.40 0.27
CA ASN A 148 -1.98 -8.02 -0.81
C ASN A 148 -1.19 -8.11 -2.13
N LEU A 149 -0.18 -7.26 -2.33
CA LEU A 149 0.79 -7.43 -3.43
C LEU A 149 1.76 -8.60 -3.17
N HIS A 150 1.93 -9.03 -1.92
CA HIS A 150 2.79 -10.16 -1.58
C HIS A 150 2.10 -11.52 -1.83
N GLU A 151 0.79 -11.60 -1.61
CA GLU A 151 0.00 -12.83 -1.82
C GLU A 151 -0.16 -13.24 -3.29
N GLY A 152 0.06 -12.31 -4.23
CA GLY A 152 0.24 -12.65 -5.66
C GLY A 152 1.46 -13.55 -5.95
N GLN A 153 2.26 -13.92 -4.94
CA GLN A 153 3.35 -14.89 -5.03
C GLN A 153 3.13 -16.19 -4.22
N LEU A 154 2.03 -16.33 -3.47
CA LEU A 154 1.80 -17.47 -2.57
C LEU A 154 0.71 -18.45 -3.03
N LEU A 155 0.16 -18.31 -4.25
CA LEU A 155 -0.69 -19.33 -4.87
C LEU A 155 0.14 -20.49 -5.48
N LEU A 156 0.95 -21.13 -4.64
CA LEU A 156 1.53 -22.46 -4.85
C LEU A 156 1.16 -23.39 -3.68
N VAL A 157 -0.09 -23.31 -3.22
CA VAL A 157 -0.72 -24.37 -2.42
C VAL A 157 -2.04 -24.73 -3.12
N PRO A 158 -2.21 -25.97 -3.60
CA PRO A 158 -3.43 -26.37 -4.28
C PRO A 158 -4.49 -26.62 -3.22
N PHE A 159 -5.46 -25.73 -3.04
CA PHE A 159 -6.85 -26.06 -2.72
C PHE A 159 -7.67 -24.75 -2.61
N LEU A 160 -8.84 -24.78 -3.26
CA LEU A 160 -9.97 -23.84 -3.17
C LEU A 160 -9.92 -22.53 -3.97
N SER A 161 -10.39 -22.71 -5.21
CA SER A 161 -11.45 -21.93 -5.88
C SER A 161 -11.08 -20.69 -6.71
N PRO A 162 -11.75 -20.53 -7.87
CA PRO A 162 -11.34 -19.66 -8.95
C PRO A 162 -12.02 -18.29 -8.81
N ASN A 163 -11.35 -17.22 -9.21
CA ASN A 163 -11.87 -16.40 -10.30
C ASN A 163 -10.86 -15.37 -10.79
N CYS A 164 -10.72 -15.43 -12.11
CA CYS A 164 -9.86 -14.67 -12.98
C CYS A 164 -10.37 -13.22 -13.08
N GLY A 165 -9.53 -12.23 -12.77
CA GLY A 165 -9.91 -10.81 -12.87
C GLY A 165 -8.85 -9.81 -12.39
N ARG A 166 -7.85 -10.26 -11.63
CA ARG A 166 -6.88 -9.38 -10.94
C ARG A 166 -5.47 -9.33 -11.55
N LEU A 167 -5.34 -9.56 -12.85
CA LEU A 167 -4.02 -9.68 -13.53
C LEU A 167 -3.54 -8.42 -14.28
N ARG A 168 -4.21 -7.26 -14.14
CA ARG A 168 -3.89 -6.06 -14.95
C ARG A 168 -2.73 -5.20 -14.41
N TRP A 169 -2.34 -5.35 -13.15
CA TRP A 169 -1.37 -4.46 -12.48
C TRP A 169 -0.01 -5.11 -12.16
N ALA A 170 0.17 -6.39 -12.48
CA ALA A 170 1.40 -7.13 -12.18
C ALA A 170 2.64 -6.62 -12.97
N SER A 171 2.46 -5.88 -14.06
CA SER A 171 3.56 -5.37 -14.90
C SER A 171 4.31 -4.18 -14.30
N PHE A 172 3.82 -3.57 -13.23
CA PHE A 172 4.39 -2.34 -12.62
C PHE A 172 4.98 -2.54 -11.21
N ALA A 173 4.96 -3.75 -10.65
CA ALA A 173 5.42 -4.08 -9.30
C ALA A 173 6.88 -3.65 -8.93
N PRO A 174 7.87 -3.55 -9.83
CA PRO A 174 9.23 -3.21 -9.42
C PRO A 174 9.47 -1.70 -9.17
N ILE A 175 8.57 -0.81 -9.58
CA ILE A 175 8.72 0.64 -9.36
C ILE A 175 8.36 1.02 -7.91
N PRO A 176 7.21 0.58 -7.35
CA PRO A 176 6.84 0.92 -5.98
C PRO A 176 7.78 0.30 -4.94
N LEU A 177 8.29 -0.92 -5.17
CA LEU A 177 9.12 -1.61 -4.18
C LEU A 177 10.53 -1.02 -4.10
N GLY A 178 11.14 -0.64 -5.23
CA GLY A 178 12.40 0.10 -5.26
C GLY A 178 12.27 1.52 -4.68
N PHE A 179 11.10 2.15 -4.84
CA PHE A 179 10.78 3.44 -4.23
C PHE A 179 10.61 3.33 -2.71
N LEU A 180 9.89 2.31 -2.23
CA LEU A 180 9.71 2.00 -0.81
C LEU A 180 11.04 1.65 -0.11
N PHE A 181 11.94 0.94 -0.80
CA PHE A 181 13.23 0.58 -0.24
C PHE A 181 14.18 1.78 -0.12
N ASN A 182 14.22 2.65 -1.14
CA ASN A 182 14.97 3.91 -1.06
C ASN A 182 14.42 4.84 0.02
N ILE A 183 13.09 4.98 0.12
CA ILE A 183 12.45 5.77 1.18
C ILE A 183 12.75 5.16 2.55
N GLY A 184 12.72 3.83 2.70
CA GLY A 184 13.04 3.14 3.96
C GLY A 184 14.46 3.44 4.46
N VAL A 185 15.45 3.42 3.57
CA VAL A 185 16.84 3.76 3.91
C VAL A 185 16.95 5.25 4.29
N PHE A 186 16.36 6.17 3.53
CA PHE A 186 16.44 7.59 3.86
C PHE A 186 15.59 8.01 5.08
N THR A 187 14.48 7.32 5.35
CA THR A 187 13.64 7.56 6.54
C THR A 187 14.23 6.97 7.81
N GLY A 188 14.95 5.85 7.73
CA GLY A 188 15.73 5.34 8.86
C GLY A 188 16.90 6.24 9.23
N TRP A 189 17.55 6.85 8.22
CA TRP A 189 18.69 7.75 8.44
C TRP A 189 18.28 9.14 8.91
N SER A 190 17.09 9.63 8.54
CA SER A 190 16.55 10.88 9.08
C SER A 190 16.15 10.80 10.56
N GLN A 191 15.92 9.60 11.10
CA GLN A 191 15.67 9.41 12.54
C GLN A 191 16.95 9.34 13.39
N LEU A 192 18.09 8.97 12.79
CA LEU A 192 19.38 8.88 13.49
C LEU A 192 20.14 10.22 13.55
N SER A 193 19.73 11.21 12.74
CA SER A 193 20.29 12.56 12.73
C SER A 193 19.49 13.50 13.63
N ALA A 194 19.89 13.65 14.90
CA ALA A 194 19.32 14.65 15.81
C ALA A 194 19.67 16.10 15.43
N ALA A 195 20.54 16.32 14.44
CA ALA A 195 20.82 17.64 13.90
C ALA A 195 19.91 17.93 12.70
N GLN A 196 19.14 19.02 12.77
CA GLN A 196 18.43 19.62 11.65
C GLN A 196 19.43 20.07 10.57
N ILE A 197 19.82 19.17 9.68
CA ILE A 197 20.59 19.51 8.49
C ILE A 197 19.60 19.73 7.34
N ALA A 198 19.54 20.97 6.87
CA ALA A 198 18.71 21.45 5.77
C ALA A 198 18.84 20.56 4.52
N LEU A 199 17.77 19.83 4.21
CA LEU A 199 17.69 18.82 3.15
C LEU A 199 17.24 19.42 1.80
N GLU A 200 17.57 20.67 1.51
CA GLU A 200 17.04 21.41 0.36
C GLU A 200 17.71 21.08 -1.00
N PRO A 201 19.04 20.89 -1.14
CA PRO A 201 19.58 20.60 -2.48
C PRO A 201 19.59 19.11 -2.83
N SER A 202 19.43 18.22 -1.85
CA SER A 202 19.45 16.75 -2.06
C SER A 202 18.12 16.23 -2.62
N CYS A 203 16.99 16.81 -2.17
CA CYS A 203 15.67 16.50 -2.71
C CYS A 203 15.51 16.99 -4.16
N ALA A 204 16.20 18.07 -4.57
CA ALA A 204 16.15 18.57 -5.95
C ALA A 204 16.87 17.63 -6.94
N ALA A 205 17.98 16.99 -6.54
CA ALA A 205 18.65 15.98 -7.37
C ALA A 205 17.78 14.70 -7.51
N ILE A 206 17.09 14.31 -6.44
CA ILE A 206 16.13 13.18 -6.45
C ILE A 206 14.87 13.53 -7.25
N HIS A 207 14.43 14.79 -7.25
CA HIS A 207 13.33 15.28 -8.09
C HIS A 207 13.70 15.46 -9.57
N ARG A 208 14.99 15.63 -9.91
CA ARG A 208 15.47 15.70 -11.31
C ARG A 208 15.79 14.33 -11.91
N LEU A 209 15.96 13.29 -11.10
CA LEU A 209 15.97 11.88 -11.53
C LEU A 209 14.57 11.32 -11.87
N ARG A 210 13.60 12.21 -12.11
CA ARG A 210 12.18 11.89 -12.37
C ARG A 210 11.87 11.54 -13.82
N PHE A 211 12.89 11.35 -14.67
CA PHE A 211 12.69 11.01 -16.09
C PHE A 211 13.41 9.77 -16.60
N PHE A 212 14.29 9.13 -15.83
CA PHE A 212 14.91 7.87 -16.22
C PHE A 212 15.26 7.03 -14.98
N GLY A 213 14.43 6.04 -14.65
CA GLY A 213 14.73 5.13 -13.56
C GLY A 213 13.89 3.87 -13.63
N PRO A 214 14.47 2.70 -13.98
CA PRO A 214 13.77 1.44 -13.85
C PRO A 214 14.02 0.83 -12.46
N SER A 215 12.92 0.64 -11.73
CA SER A 215 12.46 -0.68 -11.29
C SER A 215 13.50 -1.65 -10.71
N ARG A 216 13.56 -1.75 -9.37
CA ARG A 216 14.22 -2.87 -8.69
C ARG A 216 13.21 -3.73 -7.95
N THR A 217 13.43 -5.04 -8.09
CA THR A 217 12.81 -6.22 -7.46
C THR A 217 11.61 -6.84 -8.18
N LYS A 218 11.77 -8.14 -8.51
CA LYS A 218 10.93 -9.05 -9.32
C LYS A 218 11.09 -8.94 -10.85
N SER A 219 12.24 -9.41 -11.35
CA SER A 219 12.35 -9.93 -12.73
C SER A 219 12.39 -11.48 -12.79
N SER A 220 12.54 -12.19 -11.65
CA SER A 220 12.62 -13.67 -11.65
C SER A 220 11.27 -14.39 -11.77
N THR A 221 10.13 -13.71 -11.56
CA THR A 221 8.79 -14.29 -11.84
C THR A 221 8.33 -14.12 -13.29
N ASN A 222 9.07 -13.40 -14.14
CA ASN A 222 8.63 -13.07 -15.51
C ASN A 222 9.18 -14.00 -16.61
N ILE A 223 9.98 -15.01 -16.25
CA ILE A 223 10.48 -15.99 -17.24
C ILE A 223 9.55 -17.20 -17.30
N ARG A 224 8.89 -17.55 -16.18
CA ARG A 224 7.85 -18.60 -16.18
C ARG A 224 6.59 -18.16 -16.93
N THR A 225 6.37 -16.85 -17.07
CA THR A 225 5.31 -16.31 -17.91
C THR A 225 5.64 -16.41 -19.41
N LYS A 226 6.91 -16.45 -19.88
CA LYS A 226 7.21 -16.48 -21.33
C LYS A 226 6.52 -17.64 -22.08
N LEU A 227 6.34 -18.80 -21.44
CA LEU A 227 5.64 -19.95 -22.02
C LEU A 227 4.11 -19.86 -21.89
N THR A 228 3.58 -19.18 -20.87
CA THR A 228 2.13 -19.06 -20.60
C THR A 228 1.50 -17.73 -21.07
N THR A 229 2.31 -16.70 -21.40
CA THR A 229 1.83 -15.38 -21.87
C THR A 229 1.69 -15.28 -23.38
N ARG A 230 2.21 -16.25 -24.15
CA ARG A 230 2.01 -16.29 -25.61
C ARG A 230 0.55 -16.57 -25.99
N GLU A 231 -0.23 -17.17 -25.08
CA GLU A 231 -1.66 -17.46 -25.27
C GLU A 231 -2.61 -16.38 -24.73
N VAL A 232 -2.13 -15.43 -23.92
CA VAL A 232 -3.00 -14.46 -23.21
C VAL A 232 -2.70 -12.98 -23.54
N GLY A 233 -1.71 -12.69 -24.40
CA GLY A 233 -1.51 -11.34 -24.96
C GLY A 233 -1.12 -10.25 -23.96
N ILE A 234 -0.47 -10.61 -22.84
CA ILE A 234 0.06 -9.66 -21.86
C ILE A 234 1.58 -9.54 -22.06
N TYR A 235 2.06 -8.36 -22.44
CA TYR A 235 3.48 -8.08 -22.71
C TYR A 235 4.17 -7.46 -21.48
N PRO A 236 4.96 -8.22 -20.69
CA PRO A 236 5.76 -7.64 -19.62
C PRO A 236 6.95 -6.84 -20.15
N LEU A 237 7.37 -5.81 -19.40
CA LEU A 237 8.54 -4.94 -19.69
C LEU A 237 9.85 -5.72 -19.93
N ALA A 238 9.94 -6.96 -19.42
CA ALA A 238 11.05 -7.87 -19.64
C ALA A 238 11.23 -8.29 -21.12
N LEU A 239 10.17 -8.23 -21.93
CA LEU A 239 10.26 -8.45 -23.38
C LEU A 239 10.82 -7.24 -24.14
N PHE A 240 10.72 -6.04 -23.55
CA PHE A 240 11.15 -4.79 -24.19
C PHE A 240 12.66 -4.53 -24.02
N CYS A 241 13.32 -5.26 -23.10
CA CYS A 241 14.72 -5.05 -22.71
C CYS A 241 15.56 -6.33 -22.77
N GLU A 242 15.24 -7.25 -23.69
CA GLU A 242 15.87 -8.58 -23.76
C GLU A 242 17.41 -8.56 -23.74
N ARG A 243 18.06 -7.64 -24.47
CA ARG A 243 19.54 -7.51 -24.47
C ARG A 243 20.12 -6.55 -23.43
N TYR A 244 19.32 -5.63 -22.89
CA TYR A 244 19.82 -4.56 -22.01
C TYR A 244 19.50 -4.78 -20.54
N THR A 245 18.87 -5.90 -20.18
CA THR A 245 18.49 -6.17 -18.78
C THR A 245 19.71 -6.23 -17.85
N ILE A 246 20.79 -6.91 -18.26
CA ILE A 246 22.00 -7.05 -17.45
C ILE A 246 22.70 -5.70 -17.27
N THR A 247 22.80 -4.89 -18.33
CA THR A 247 23.47 -3.58 -18.29
C THR A 247 22.70 -2.58 -17.44
N VAL A 248 21.37 -2.58 -17.54
CA VAL A 248 20.48 -1.75 -16.71
C VAL A 248 20.50 -2.19 -15.24
N CYS A 249 20.49 -3.49 -14.97
CA CYS A 249 20.64 -3.99 -13.60
C CYS A 249 22.02 -3.66 -13.03
N GLY A 250 23.09 -3.75 -13.83
CA GLY A 250 24.45 -3.41 -13.44
C GLY A 250 24.59 -1.93 -13.09
N SER A 251 24.10 -1.03 -13.94
CA SER A 251 24.16 0.41 -13.69
C SER A 251 23.38 0.81 -12.43
N SER A 252 22.21 0.20 -12.19
CA SER A 252 21.44 0.43 -10.95
C SER A 252 22.17 -0.06 -9.70
N ALA A 253 23.03 -1.08 -9.80
CA ALA A 253 23.82 -1.59 -8.67
C ALA A 253 24.94 -0.65 -8.30
N VAL A 254 25.65 -0.17 -9.32
CA VAL A 254 26.70 0.85 -9.14
C VAL A 254 26.10 2.11 -8.52
N ALA A 255 24.97 2.60 -9.04
CA ALA A 255 24.29 3.78 -8.49
C ALA A 255 23.88 3.61 -7.02
N PHE A 256 23.38 2.42 -6.65
CA PHE A 256 22.99 2.13 -5.27
C PHE A 256 24.19 2.17 -4.30
N PHE A 257 25.30 1.51 -4.65
CA PHE A 257 26.50 1.53 -3.81
C PHE A 257 27.15 2.92 -3.73
N ALA A 258 27.10 3.69 -4.82
CA ALA A 258 27.55 5.09 -4.83
C ALA A 258 26.73 5.96 -3.87
N LEU A 259 25.40 5.77 -3.82
CA LEU A 259 24.54 6.49 -2.88
C LEU A 259 24.81 6.10 -1.42
N LEU A 260 25.05 4.81 -1.14
CA LEU A 260 25.45 4.37 0.20
C LEU A 260 26.78 4.97 0.64
N ALA A 261 27.77 5.00 -0.26
CA ALA A 261 29.07 5.60 0.01
C ALA A 261 28.96 7.11 0.27
N LEU A 262 28.14 7.82 -0.53
CA LEU A 262 27.87 9.24 -0.34
C LEU A 262 27.14 9.51 0.99
N GLY A 263 26.20 8.65 1.36
CA GLY A 263 25.50 8.71 2.65
C GLY A 263 26.47 8.52 3.83
N GLY A 264 27.38 7.55 3.74
CA GLY A 264 28.45 7.37 4.73
C GLY A 264 29.36 8.60 4.86
N ALA A 265 29.69 9.24 3.74
CA ALA A 265 30.62 10.39 3.71
C ALA A 265 30.03 11.60 4.41
N ARG A 266 28.74 11.85 4.19
CA ARG A 266 28.03 12.94 4.86
C ARG A 266 27.86 12.72 6.36
N ASN A 267 27.90 11.45 6.80
CA ASN A 267 27.71 11.07 8.20
C ASN A 267 29.04 10.78 8.93
N GLY A 268 30.19 11.07 8.32
CA GLY A 268 31.50 10.87 8.96
C GLY A 268 31.78 9.42 9.35
N ARG A 269 31.30 8.44 8.57
CA ARG A 269 31.55 7.01 8.83
C ARG A 269 33.02 6.65 8.57
N GLY A 270 33.52 5.69 9.34
CA GLY A 270 34.91 5.25 9.27
C GLY A 270 35.22 4.36 8.06
N ILE A 271 36.50 4.03 7.91
CA ILE A 271 37.03 3.24 6.78
C ILE A 271 36.36 1.84 6.71
N SER A 272 35.99 1.30 7.87
CA SER A 272 35.38 -0.04 7.98
C SER A 272 34.04 -0.14 7.23
N PHE A 273 33.22 0.92 7.26
CA PHE A 273 31.97 1.00 6.52
C PHE A 273 32.21 0.98 5.00
N TYR A 274 33.18 1.75 4.50
CA TYR A 274 33.49 1.78 3.05
C TYR A 274 34.06 0.46 2.54
N LEU A 275 34.92 -0.20 3.33
CA LEU A 275 35.42 -1.53 3.01
C LEU A 275 34.28 -2.54 2.85
N SER A 276 33.24 -2.45 3.69
CA SER A 276 32.06 -3.32 3.59
C SER A 276 31.22 -3.06 2.34
N ILE A 277 31.09 -1.80 1.90
CA ILE A 277 30.41 -1.44 0.65
C ILE A 277 31.16 -2.01 -0.54
N ILE A 278 32.48 -1.88 -0.56
CA ILE A 278 33.33 -2.42 -1.63
C ILE A 278 33.22 -3.95 -1.67
N ALA A 279 33.31 -4.62 -0.51
CA ALA A 279 33.15 -6.06 -0.42
C ALA A 279 31.77 -6.53 -0.90
N ALA A 280 30.70 -5.82 -0.55
CA ALA A 280 29.34 -6.09 -1.00
C ALA A 280 29.19 -5.90 -2.52
N ALA A 281 29.80 -4.86 -3.10
CA ALA A 281 29.81 -4.64 -4.55
C ALA A 281 30.58 -5.74 -5.29
N MET A 282 31.73 -6.15 -4.76
CA MET A 282 32.54 -7.25 -5.29
C MET A 282 31.83 -8.61 -5.22
N GLN A 283 30.92 -8.80 -4.27
CA GLN A 283 30.08 -10.01 -4.21
C GLN A 283 28.93 -9.95 -5.23
N LEU A 284 28.26 -8.80 -5.36
CA LEU A 284 27.03 -8.68 -6.16
C LEU A 284 27.29 -8.56 -7.67
N LEU A 285 28.29 -7.75 -8.07
CA LEU A 285 28.49 -7.36 -9.47
C LEU A 285 28.94 -8.55 -10.36
N PRO A 286 29.87 -9.41 -9.93
CA PRO A 286 30.26 -10.59 -10.72
C PRO A 286 29.13 -11.62 -10.81
N GLN A 287 28.37 -11.79 -9.72
CA GLN A 287 27.20 -12.68 -9.73
C GLN A 287 26.15 -12.20 -10.71
N LEU A 288 25.91 -10.88 -10.78
CA LEU A 288 24.97 -10.30 -11.72
C LEU A 288 25.43 -10.47 -13.18
N LEU A 289 26.71 -10.26 -13.47
CA LEU A 289 27.28 -10.44 -14.81
C LEU A 289 27.29 -11.90 -15.26
N ALA A 290 27.46 -12.84 -14.32
CA ALA A 290 27.46 -14.28 -14.59
C ALA A 290 26.05 -14.88 -14.68
N THR A 291 25.00 -14.14 -14.30
CA THR A 291 23.63 -14.67 -14.27
C THR A 291 23.02 -14.64 -15.67
N ASN A 292 22.65 -15.81 -16.19
CA ASN A 292 21.87 -15.90 -17.43
C ASN A 292 20.39 -15.63 -17.14
N VAL A 293 19.88 -14.51 -17.66
CA VAL A 293 18.50 -14.06 -17.44
C VAL A 293 17.49 -15.00 -18.08
N ASP A 294 17.86 -15.77 -19.11
CA ASP A 294 16.93 -16.69 -19.76
C ASP A 294 16.71 -18.00 -18.97
N ILE A 295 17.57 -18.29 -17.99
CA ILE A 295 17.50 -19.51 -17.19
C ILE A 295 16.91 -19.18 -15.80
N PRO A 296 15.69 -19.66 -15.48
CA PRO A 296 15.02 -19.30 -14.23
C PRO A 296 15.75 -19.80 -12.98
N LYS A 297 16.55 -20.88 -13.10
CA LYS A 297 17.33 -21.44 -11.99
C LYS A 297 18.48 -20.51 -11.57
N ASP A 298 19.10 -19.81 -12.52
CA ASP A 298 20.23 -18.92 -12.24
C ASP A 298 19.74 -17.61 -11.60
N CYS A 299 18.60 -17.09 -12.05
CA CYS A 299 17.91 -15.98 -11.40
C CYS A 299 17.52 -16.30 -9.95
N LEU A 300 17.08 -17.53 -9.68
CA LEU A 300 16.73 -17.97 -8.32
C LEU A 300 17.98 -18.05 -7.43
N ARG A 301 19.08 -18.60 -7.94
CA ARG A 301 20.37 -18.66 -7.23
C ARG A 301 20.89 -17.27 -6.89
N PHE A 302 20.82 -16.33 -7.83
CA PHE A 302 21.17 -14.93 -7.61
C PHE A 302 20.31 -14.31 -6.49
N SER A 303 18.99 -14.53 -6.52
CA SER A 303 18.07 -14.00 -5.49
C SER A 303 18.35 -14.58 -4.10
N LEU A 304 18.69 -15.86 -4.00
CA LEU A 304 19.04 -16.51 -2.74
C LEU A 304 20.40 -16.04 -2.19
N GLY A 305 21.27 -15.48 -3.04
CA GLY A 305 22.55 -14.87 -2.64
C GLY A 305 22.42 -13.46 -2.06
N ALA A 306 21.34 -12.73 -2.36
CA ALA A 306 21.14 -11.34 -1.95
C ALA A 306 21.22 -11.07 -0.44
N PRO A 307 20.72 -11.93 0.47
CA PRO A 307 20.85 -11.72 1.91
C PRO A 307 22.31 -11.61 2.39
N ARG A 308 23.24 -12.33 1.74
CA ARG A 308 24.66 -12.30 2.12
C ARG A 308 25.29 -10.92 1.87
N VAL A 309 24.90 -10.27 0.77
CA VAL A 309 25.38 -8.92 0.44
C VAL A 309 24.96 -7.91 1.52
N TRP A 310 23.72 -8.02 2.00
CA TRP A 310 23.22 -7.17 3.08
C TRP A 310 23.88 -7.45 4.43
N GLN A 311 24.14 -8.71 4.74
CA GLN A 311 24.86 -9.09 5.96
C GLN A 311 26.28 -8.48 5.98
N THR A 312 26.98 -8.46 4.83
CA THR A 312 28.30 -7.81 4.71
C THR A 312 28.23 -6.31 5.02
N ILE A 313 27.24 -5.59 4.47
CA ILE A 313 27.07 -4.14 4.73
C ILE A 313 26.70 -3.88 6.19
N LEU A 314 25.78 -4.68 6.75
CA LEU A 314 25.36 -4.54 8.14
C LEU A 314 26.52 -4.80 9.11
N HIS A 315 27.34 -5.83 8.83
CA HIS A 315 28.53 -6.13 9.63
C HIS A 315 29.52 -4.96 9.61
N GLY A 316 29.76 -4.37 8.44
CA GLY A 316 30.60 -3.17 8.31
C GLY A 316 30.07 -1.99 9.12
N LEU A 317 28.75 -1.75 9.10
CA LEU A 317 28.13 -0.68 9.87
C LEU A 317 28.23 -0.91 11.39
N VAL A 318 28.08 -2.17 11.84
CA VAL A 318 28.23 -2.54 13.27
C VAL A 318 29.68 -2.37 13.72
N VAL A 319 30.65 -2.84 12.93
CA VAL A 319 32.07 -2.68 13.24
C VAL A 319 32.46 -1.20 13.29
N ASP A 320 31.94 -0.39 12.36
CA ASP A 320 32.16 1.05 12.35
C ASP A 320 31.61 1.73 13.60
N GLY A 321 30.43 1.31 14.06
CA GLY A 321 29.83 1.82 15.29
C GLY A 321 30.51 1.36 16.58
N VAL A 322 31.31 0.29 16.56
CA VAL A 322 32.10 -0.19 17.71
C VAL A 322 33.48 0.47 17.75
N LEU A 323 34.03 0.87 16.60
CA LEU A 323 35.34 1.49 16.48
C LEU A 323 35.33 3.03 16.62
N GLN A 324 34.16 3.67 16.54
CA GLN A 324 33.93 5.11 16.78
C GLN A 324 33.61 5.38 18.24
#